data_AF-A0A5P8WDP4-F1
#
_entry.id   AF-A0A5P8WDP4-F1
#
_cell.length_a   1.000
_cell.length_b   1.000
_cell.length_c   1.000
_cell.angle_alpha   90.00
_cell.angle_beta   90.00
_cell.angle_gamma   90.00
#
_symmetry.space_group_name_H-M   'P 1'
#
loop_
_entity.id
_entity.type
_entity.pdbx_description
1 polymer ?
#
loop_
_entity_poly.entity_id
_entity_poly.type
_entity_poly.pdbx_seq_one_letter_code
_entity_poly.pdbx_strand_id
1 'polypeptide(L)'
;MPANRCPNPNCEYFNRALPNNAKLCPWCSTPLGNIIPSTPNNPPVSQPLQQPPPPEQSTYQPPAPDYSTQYQQRAYVPPIPQIQTPPQRFPVLKLIHSTGREFSLSGEGGSIGRRTQSMPTPPEIDLAGIPHEGVVSRRHARFFWDWSQNAYMIVDTSTNGVYLNGNLLSSGVSYRLLNGDILQLGQDNLVVFTVAIM
;
A
#
# COMPACT_ATOMS: atom_id res chain seq x y z
N MET A 1 -6.94 -42.07 14.99
CA MET A 1 -6.17 -40.82 15.18
C MET A 1 -7.07 -39.68 14.71
N PRO A 2 -7.71 -38.92 15.61
CA PRO A 2 -8.68 -37.90 15.23
C PRO A 2 -7.96 -36.74 14.51
N ALA A 3 -8.33 -36.50 13.25
CA ALA A 3 -7.82 -35.37 12.48
C ALA A 3 -8.45 -34.09 13.03
N ASN A 4 -7.62 -33.16 13.53
CA ASN A 4 -8.07 -31.85 13.98
C ASN A 4 -8.67 -31.11 12.77
N ARG A 5 -9.89 -30.59 12.91
CA ARG A 5 -10.61 -29.78 11.91
C ARG A 5 -10.68 -28.34 12.39
N CYS A 6 -10.76 -27.39 11.48
CA CYS A 6 -10.89 -25.98 11.85
C CYS A 6 -12.34 -25.67 12.28
N PRO A 7 -12.59 -25.00 13.42
CA PRO A 7 -13.96 -24.66 13.84
C PRO A 7 -14.56 -23.43 13.11
N ASN A 8 -13.80 -22.75 12.25
CA ASN A 8 -14.25 -21.54 11.54
C ASN A 8 -14.95 -21.90 10.20
N PRO A 9 -16.25 -21.61 10.01
CA PRO A 9 -17.02 -21.97 8.81
C PRO A 9 -16.59 -21.24 7.53
N ASN A 10 -15.88 -20.12 7.66
CA ASN A 10 -15.34 -19.37 6.52
C ASN A 10 -13.92 -19.84 6.13
N CYS A 11 -13.39 -20.87 6.78
CA CYS A 11 -12.07 -21.41 6.48
C CYS A 11 -12.18 -22.60 5.51
N GLU A 12 -11.30 -22.63 4.51
CA GLU A 12 -11.20 -23.74 3.54
C GLU A 12 -10.95 -25.10 4.23
N TYR A 13 -10.36 -25.07 5.43
CA TYR A 13 -10.06 -26.24 6.27
C TYR A 13 -11.15 -26.59 7.29
N PHE A 14 -12.34 -25.98 7.21
CA PHE A 14 -13.49 -26.29 8.09
C PHE A 14 -13.93 -27.75 7.99
N ASN A 15 -13.84 -28.34 6.80
CA ASN A 15 -14.22 -29.75 6.53
C ASN A 15 -13.07 -30.62 6.01
N ARG A 16 -11.85 -30.09 5.96
CA ARG A 16 -10.66 -30.83 5.49
C ARG A 16 -9.79 -31.22 6.69
N ALA A 17 -9.17 -32.40 6.62
CA ALA A 17 -8.22 -32.83 7.63
C ALA A 17 -6.97 -31.92 7.58
N LEU A 18 -6.60 -31.33 8.72
CA LEU A 18 -5.36 -30.57 8.82
C LEU A 18 -4.15 -31.50 8.92
N PRO A 19 -2.97 -31.08 8.41
CA PRO A 19 -1.73 -31.81 8.61
C PRO A 19 -1.42 -31.94 10.11
N ASN A 20 -0.98 -33.14 10.51
CA ASN A 20 -0.81 -33.53 11.91
C ASN A 20 0.12 -32.55 12.66
N ASN A 21 -0.23 -32.23 13.92
CA ASN A 21 0.44 -31.31 14.87
C ASN A 21 0.29 -29.78 14.67
N ALA A 22 -0.59 -29.30 13.81
CA ALA A 22 -0.90 -27.87 13.74
C ALA A 22 -1.69 -27.40 14.99
N LYS A 23 -1.09 -26.52 15.82
CA LYS A 23 -1.76 -25.84 16.95
C LYS A 23 -2.64 -24.66 16.50
N LEU A 24 -2.38 -24.15 15.30
CA LEU A 24 -3.07 -23.03 14.67
C LEU A 24 -3.42 -23.43 13.23
N CYS A 25 -4.59 -23.03 12.75
CA CYS A 25 -4.96 -23.25 11.35
C CYS A 25 -4.08 -22.37 10.41
N PRO A 26 -3.42 -22.93 9.38
CA PRO A 26 -2.49 -22.17 8.52
C PRO A 26 -3.18 -21.14 7.62
N TRP A 27 -4.51 -21.20 7.48
CA TRP A 27 -5.26 -20.31 6.58
C TRP A 27 -5.96 -19.17 7.32
N CYS A 28 -6.44 -19.41 8.54
CA CYS A 28 -7.19 -18.43 9.32
C CYS A 28 -6.65 -18.18 10.73
N SER A 29 -5.50 -18.77 11.08
CA SER A 29 -4.82 -18.65 12.38
C SER A 29 -5.67 -19.02 13.61
N THR A 30 -6.80 -19.71 13.41
CA THR A 30 -7.68 -20.12 14.52
C THR A 30 -7.00 -21.19 15.37
N PRO A 31 -7.01 -21.07 16.71
CA PRO A 31 -6.43 -22.08 17.60
C PRO A 31 -7.24 -23.37 17.56
N LEU A 32 -6.55 -24.49 17.33
CA LEU A 32 -7.11 -25.83 17.30
C LEU A 32 -6.90 -26.48 18.68
N GLY A 33 -7.71 -26.07 19.65
CA GLY A 33 -7.67 -26.56 21.02
C GLY A 33 -8.77 -27.59 21.30
N ASN A 34 -8.42 -28.67 22.00
CA ASN A 34 -9.37 -29.70 22.46
C ASN A 34 -10.55 -29.08 23.22
N ILE A 35 -11.75 -29.51 22.84
CA ILE A 35 -13.00 -29.25 23.57
C ILE A 35 -12.95 -30.04 24.88
N ILE A 36 -12.98 -29.36 26.03
CA ILE A 36 -13.31 -29.98 27.32
C ILE A 36 -14.83 -29.83 27.48
N PRO A 37 -15.62 -30.92 27.62
CA PRO A 37 -17.05 -30.82 27.87
C PRO A 37 -17.35 -30.27 29.26
N SER A 38 -18.46 -29.53 29.32
CA SER A 38 -19.04 -28.77 30.41
C SER A 38 -19.30 -29.54 31.71
N THR A 39 -19.01 -28.92 32.86
CA THR A 39 -19.69 -29.19 34.14
C THR A 39 -20.62 -28.01 34.48
N PRO A 40 -21.82 -28.26 35.05
CA PRO A 40 -22.78 -27.23 35.39
C PRO A 40 -22.62 -26.70 36.83
N ASN A 41 -23.14 -25.48 37.04
CA ASN A 41 -23.37 -24.80 38.33
C ASN A 41 -22.16 -24.28 39.12
N ASN A 42 -21.85 -22.99 38.92
CA ASN A 42 -21.94 -22.03 40.01
C ASN A 42 -21.98 -20.59 39.46
N PRO A 43 -22.79 -19.66 40.00
CA PRO A 43 -22.70 -18.26 39.63
C PRO A 43 -21.36 -17.69 40.17
N PRO A 44 -20.49 -17.11 39.32
CA PRO A 44 -19.32 -16.40 39.82
C PRO A 44 -19.77 -15.05 40.39
N VAL A 45 -19.60 -14.94 41.70
CA VAL A 45 -19.51 -13.68 42.45
C VAL A 45 -18.63 -12.70 41.68
N SER A 46 -19.10 -11.47 41.54
CA SER A 46 -18.37 -10.34 40.96
C SER A 46 -17.02 -10.15 41.66
N GLN A 47 -15.94 -10.55 41.01
CA GLN A 47 -14.59 -10.18 41.42
C GLN A 47 -14.25 -8.80 40.83
N PRO A 48 -13.67 -7.87 41.61
CA PRO A 48 -13.16 -6.62 41.07
C PRO A 48 -12.09 -6.90 40.01
N LEU A 49 -12.18 -6.20 38.88
CA LEU A 49 -11.16 -6.18 37.84
C LEU A 49 -9.79 -5.85 38.46
N GLN A 50 -8.89 -6.84 38.54
CA GLN A 50 -7.48 -6.60 38.81
C GLN A 50 -6.90 -5.88 37.60
N GLN A 51 -6.56 -4.60 37.78
CA GLN A 51 -5.74 -3.87 36.84
C GLN A 51 -4.38 -4.60 36.71
N PRO A 52 -3.82 -4.75 35.50
CA PRO A 52 -2.45 -5.19 35.35
C PRO A 52 -1.52 -4.24 36.13
N PRO A 53 -0.42 -4.74 36.72
CA PRO A 53 0.55 -3.87 37.36
C PRO A 53 1.08 -2.87 36.31
N PRO A 54 1.31 -1.60 36.70
CA PRO A 54 2.00 -0.66 35.84
C PRO A 54 3.36 -1.24 35.46
N PRO A 55 3.87 -0.96 34.24
CA PRO A 55 5.22 -1.34 33.88
C PRO A 55 6.18 -0.77 34.93
N GLU A 56 7.05 -1.62 35.48
CA GLU A 56 8.14 -1.19 36.35
C GLU A 56 8.89 -0.05 35.65
N GLN A 57 8.82 1.14 36.23
CA GLN A 57 9.73 2.22 35.86
C GLN A 57 11.12 1.78 36.29
N SER A 58 11.93 1.35 35.32
CA SER A 58 13.37 1.30 35.50
C SER A 58 13.79 2.68 36.01
N THR A 59 14.23 2.77 37.27
CA THR A 59 14.88 3.96 37.78
C THR A 59 16.19 4.11 37.04
N TYR A 60 16.15 4.77 35.88
CA TYR A 60 17.33 5.25 35.20
C TYR A 60 17.94 6.33 36.09
N GLN A 61 18.90 5.93 36.91
CA GLN A 61 19.78 6.84 37.60
C GLN A 61 20.84 7.27 36.58
N PRO A 62 20.89 8.55 36.15
CA PRO A 62 21.95 9.00 35.27
C PRO A 62 23.30 8.84 35.97
N PRO A 63 24.34 8.30 35.31
CA PRO A 63 25.68 8.30 35.88
C PRO A 63 26.12 9.74 36.13
N ALA A 64 26.74 9.98 37.30
CA ALA A 64 27.30 11.28 37.65
C ALA A 64 28.31 11.74 36.58
N PRO A 65 28.38 13.06 36.28
CA PRO A 65 29.33 13.56 35.30
C PRO A 65 30.73 13.52 35.90
N ASP A 66 31.57 12.58 35.45
CA ASP A 66 33.02 12.69 35.58
C ASP A 66 33.51 13.62 34.45
N TYR A 67 33.68 14.89 34.78
CA TYR A 67 34.22 15.90 33.88
C TYR A 67 35.73 15.69 33.74
N SER A 68 36.11 14.96 32.71
CA SER A 68 37.40 15.11 32.02
C SER A 68 37.21 14.91 30.53
N THR A 69 36.48 15.84 29.89
CA THR A 69 36.50 15.97 28.44
C THR A 69 37.87 16.51 28.01
N GLN A 70 38.79 15.62 27.66
CA GLN A 70 39.91 15.95 26.79
C GLN A 70 39.33 16.33 25.43
N TYR A 71 39.29 17.63 25.12
CA TYR A 71 38.90 18.13 23.82
C TYR A 71 39.95 17.72 22.79
N GLN A 72 39.78 16.53 22.19
CA GLN A 72 40.55 16.16 21.03
C GLN A 72 40.01 16.96 19.84
N GLN A 73 40.76 17.96 19.43
CA GLN A 73 40.42 18.81 18.29
C GLN A 73 40.25 17.92 17.05
N ARG A 74 39.01 17.82 16.53
CA ARG A 74 38.77 17.16 15.24
C ARG A 74 39.60 17.89 14.19
N ALA A 75 40.43 17.14 13.47
CA ALA A 75 41.03 17.66 12.25
C ALA A 75 39.91 18.15 11.33
N TYR A 76 40.04 19.37 10.82
CA TYR A 76 39.14 19.90 9.81
C TYR A 76 39.21 19.00 8.57
N VAL A 77 38.15 18.24 8.33
CA VAL A 77 37.97 17.52 7.07
C VAL A 77 37.30 18.51 6.12
N PRO A 78 37.95 18.94 5.02
CA PRO A 78 37.28 19.78 4.05
C PRO A 78 36.04 19.05 3.52
N PRO A 79 34.91 19.75 3.31
CA PRO A 79 33.74 19.14 2.70
C PRO A 79 34.16 18.57 1.34
N ILE A 80 33.95 17.27 1.15
CA ILE A 80 34.15 16.62 -0.13
C ILE A 80 33.26 17.37 -1.14
N PRO A 81 33.79 17.84 -2.28
CA PRO A 81 32.97 18.49 -3.29
C PRO A 81 31.84 17.54 -3.66
N GLN A 82 30.59 17.98 -3.43
CA GLN A 82 29.42 17.24 -3.83
C GLN A 82 29.45 17.14 -5.36
N ILE A 83 29.73 15.95 -5.88
CA ILE A 83 29.53 15.66 -7.29
C ILE A 83 28.02 15.84 -7.51
N GLN A 84 27.63 16.95 -8.14
CA GLN A 84 26.27 17.17 -8.56
C GLN A 84 25.96 16.08 -9.58
N THR A 85 25.24 15.03 -9.16
CA THR A 85 24.65 14.09 -10.11
C THR A 85 23.85 14.92 -11.10
N PRO A 86 24.07 14.75 -12.43
CA PRO A 86 23.26 15.46 -13.41
C PRO A 86 21.79 15.19 -13.09
N PRO A 87 20.91 16.20 -13.19
CA PRO A 87 19.49 16.00 -12.94
C PRO A 87 19.02 14.86 -13.83
N GLN A 88 18.54 13.77 -13.21
CA GLN A 88 17.94 12.65 -13.92
C GLN A 88 16.73 13.21 -14.67
N ARG A 89 16.83 13.28 -16.00
CA ARG A 89 15.75 13.79 -16.84
C ARG A 89 14.78 12.65 -17.12
N PHE A 90 13.69 12.60 -16.37
CA PHE A 90 12.55 11.78 -16.71
C PHE A 90 11.80 12.42 -17.89
N PRO A 91 11.33 11.64 -18.88
CA PRO A 91 10.37 12.17 -19.84
C PRO A 91 9.10 12.57 -19.11
N VAL A 92 8.38 13.57 -19.60
CA VAL A 92 7.12 14.02 -19.02
C VAL A 92 6.01 13.15 -19.60
N LEU A 93 5.24 12.50 -18.72
CA LEU A 93 4.03 11.78 -19.10
C LEU A 93 2.86 12.76 -19.13
N LYS A 94 2.29 13.01 -20.30
CA LYS A 94 1.13 13.85 -20.50
C LYS A 94 -0.08 13.00 -20.86
N LEU A 95 -1.20 13.23 -20.18
CA LEU A 95 -2.49 12.62 -20.45
C LEU A 95 -3.43 13.70 -20.97
N ILE A 96 -3.87 13.56 -22.21
CA ILE A 96 -4.76 14.51 -22.88
C ILE A 96 -6.17 13.93 -22.87
N HIS A 97 -7.04 14.48 -22.04
CA HIS A 97 -8.43 14.05 -21.95
C HIS A 97 -9.19 14.37 -23.24
N SER A 98 -10.22 13.59 -23.57
CA SER A 98 -11.10 13.82 -24.72
C SER A 98 -11.76 15.22 -24.75
N THR A 99 -11.90 15.87 -23.59
CA THR A 99 -12.40 17.26 -23.50
C THR A 99 -11.34 18.32 -23.78
N GLY A 100 -10.10 17.94 -24.07
CA GLY A 100 -8.95 18.85 -24.24
C GLY A 100 -8.27 19.27 -22.93
N ARG A 101 -8.68 18.74 -21.77
CA ARG A 101 -7.95 18.96 -20.51
C ARG A 101 -6.67 18.15 -20.52
N GLU A 102 -5.57 18.76 -20.10
CA GLU A 102 -4.26 18.12 -20.11
C GLU A 102 -3.73 17.95 -18.69
N PHE A 103 -3.16 16.79 -18.41
CA PHE A 103 -2.54 16.46 -17.13
C PHE A 103 -1.11 16.00 -17.36
N SER A 104 -0.14 16.68 -16.76
CA SER A 104 1.27 16.33 -16.87
C SER A 104 1.78 15.73 -15.56
N LEU A 105 2.48 14.61 -15.69
CA LEU A 105 3.20 13.94 -14.64
C LEU A 105 4.70 14.02 -14.94
N SER A 106 5.43 14.65 -14.04
CA SER A 106 6.88 14.82 -14.13
C SER A 106 7.53 14.04 -13.00
N GLY A 107 8.49 13.17 -13.31
CA GLY A 107 9.26 12.43 -12.32
C GLY A 107 9.23 10.92 -12.54
N GLU A 108 9.44 10.16 -11.48
CA GLU A 108 9.54 8.70 -11.52
C GLU A 108 8.18 8.00 -11.59
N GLY A 109 7.07 8.70 -11.45
CA GLY A 109 5.74 8.09 -11.37
C GLY A 109 4.78 8.87 -10.51
N GLY A 110 3.55 8.39 -10.45
CA GLY A 110 2.46 9.07 -9.79
C GLY A 110 1.19 8.24 -9.69
N SER A 111 0.19 8.75 -8.98
CA SER A 111 -1.14 8.14 -8.95
C SER A 111 -2.16 9.04 -9.62
N ILE A 112 -3.12 8.41 -10.30
CA ILE A 112 -4.23 9.08 -10.97
C ILE A 112 -5.54 8.62 -10.34
N GLY A 113 -6.43 9.57 -10.12
CA GLY A 113 -7.76 9.29 -9.60
C GLY A 113 -8.49 10.54 -9.16
N ARG A 114 -9.67 10.33 -8.57
CA ARG A 114 -10.52 11.42 -8.08
C ARG A 114 -10.13 11.82 -6.65
N ARG A 115 -9.69 13.05 -6.44
CA ARG A 115 -9.44 13.58 -5.09
C ARG A 115 -10.72 13.59 -4.26
N THR A 116 -10.58 13.42 -2.95
CA THR A 116 -11.66 13.60 -1.97
C THR A 116 -11.08 14.31 -0.76
N GLN A 117 -11.85 15.19 -0.11
CA GLN A 117 -11.39 15.96 1.05
C GLN A 117 -10.92 15.09 2.23
N SER A 118 -11.42 13.85 2.33
CA SER A 118 -11.03 12.89 3.36
C SER A 118 -9.71 12.15 3.08
N MET A 119 -9.02 12.46 1.99
CA MET A 119 -7.80 11.75 1.58
C MET A 119 -6.55 12.55 2.00
N PRO A 120 -5.65 11.98 2.84
CA PRO A 120 -4.50 12.71 3.37
C PRO A 120 -3.44 13.03 2.31
N THR A 121 -3.31 12.18 1.28
CA THR A 121 -2.41 12.40 0.15
C THR A 121 -3.22 12.36 -1.16
N PRO A 122 -3.41 13.50 -1.83
CA PRO A 122 -4.14 13.52 -3.09
C PRO A 122 -3.35 12.79 -4.19
N PRO A 123 -4.03 12.23 -5.20
CA PRO A 123 -3.35 11.76 -6.40
C PRO A 123 -2.64 12.94 -7.07
N GLU A 124 -1.50 12.66 -7.70
CA GLU A 124 -0.73 13.67 -8.43
C GLU A 124 -1.50 14.15 -9.64
N ILE A 125 -2.18 13.22 -10.33
CA ILE A 125 -3.16 13.56 -11.36
C ILE A 125 -4.55 13.48 -10.73
N ASP A 126 -5.07 14.66 -10.38
CA ASP A 126 -6.42 14.81 -9.86
C ASP A 126 -7.44 14.96 -10.99
N LEU A 127 -8.32 13.98 -11.07
CA LEU A 127 -9.42 13.95 -12.03
C LEU A 127 -10.73 14.54 -11.49
N ALA A 128 -10.70 15.20 -10.32
CA ALA A 128 -11.87 15.89 -9.83
C ALA A 128 -12.38 16.94 -10.84
N GLY A 129 -13.71 16.97 -11.05
CA GLY A 129 -14.38 17.90 -11.95
C GLY A 129 -14.23 17.60 -13.45
N ILE A 130 -13.74 16.42 -13.84
CA ILE A 130 -13.92 15.94 -15.23
C ILE A 130 -15.37 15.44 -15.42
N PRO A 131 -15.92 15.46 -16.64
CA PRO A 131 -17.20 14.80 -16.89
C PRO A 131 -17.11 13.31 -16.53
N HIS A 132 -18.17 12.77 -15.94
CA HIS A 132 -18.25 11.38 -15.52
C HIS A 132 -17.19 10.94 -14.49
N GLU A 133 -16.67 11.86 -13.65
CA GLU A 133 -15.72 11.51 -12.59
C GLU A 133 -16.20 10.40 -11.63
N GLY A 134 -17.51 10.14 -11.57
CA GLY A 134 -18.10 9.06 -10.77
C GLY A 134 -17.66 7.65 -11.17
N VAL A 135 -17.23 7.43 -12.43
CA VAL A 135 -16.68 6.13 -12.85
C VAL A 135 -15.20 5.98 -12.51
N VAL A 136 -14.54 7.06 -12.11
CA VAL A 136 -13.13 7.08 -11.73
C VAL A 136 -12.97 6.88 -10.22
N SER A 137 -12.09 5.97 -9.86
CA SER A 137 -11.80 5.60 -8.48
C SER A 137 -10.90 6.66 -7.83
N ARG A 138 -10.91 6.76 -6.50
CA ARG A 138 -10.07 7.74 -5.79
C ARG A 138 -8.56 7.49 -6.02
N ARG A 139 -8.18 6.22 -6.02
CA ARG A 139 -6.92 5.72 -6.58
C ARG A 139 -7.32 4.76 -7.70
N HIS A 140 -7.16 5.19 -8.95
CA HIS A 140 -7.66 4.44 -10.09
C HIS A 140 -6.50 3.70 -10.75
N ALA A 141 -5.43 4.41 -11.08
CA ALA A 141 -4.22 3.79 -11.59
C ALA A 141 -2.98 4.39 -10.96
N ARG A 142 -1.87 3.68 -11.08
CA ARG A 142 -0.54 4.16 -10.72
C ARG A 142 0.38 4.09 -11.93
N PHE A 143 1.14 5.14 -12.14
CA PHE A 143 2.22 5.21 -13.10
C PHE A 143 3.55 5.12 -12.38
N PHE A 144 4.53 4.47 -13.00
CA PHE A 144 5.92 4.51 -12.55
C PHE A 144 6.88 4.30 -13.71
N TRP A 145 8.10 4.79 -13.56
CA TRP A 145 9.17 4.63 -14.51
C TRP A 145 9.89 3.32 -14.27
N ASP A 146 9.92 2.46 -15.29
CA ASP A 146 10.72 1.23 -15.27
C ASP A 146 12.08 1.51 -15.92
N TRP A 147 13.13 1.48 -15.10
CA TRP A 147 14.52 1.70 -15.53
C TRP A 147 15.04 0.60 -16.45
N SER A 148 14.55 -0.63 -16.34
CA SER A 148 14.98 -1.74 -17.19
C SER A 148 14.40 -1.63 -18.60
N GLN A 149 13.19 -1.10 -18.71
CA GLN A 149 12.48 -0.92 -19.99
C GLN A 149 12.62 0.49 -20.55
N ASN A 150 13.15 1.43 -19.77
CA ASN A 150 13.25 2.85 -20.08
C ASN A 150 11.90 3.40 -20.58
N ALA A 151 10.82 3.07 -19.85
CA ALA A 151 9.45 3.37 -20.23
C ALA A 151 8.57 3.61 -19.01
N TYR A 152 7.50 4.38 -19.20
CA TYR A 152 6.43 4.47 -18.20
C TYR A 152 5.60 3.20 -18.21
N MET A 153 5.27 2.73 -17.01
CA MET A 153 4.39 1.60 -16.76
C MET A 153 3.12 2.10 -16.08
N ILE A 154 2.00 1.43 -16.32
CA ILE A 154 0.73 1.65 -15.65
C ILE A 154 0.30 0.38 -14.91
N VAL A 155 -0.24 0.55 -13.71
CA VAL A 155 -0.90 -0.51 -12.92
C VAL A 155 -2.32 -0.09 -12.62
N ASP A 156 -3.26 -0.97 -12.94
CA ASP A 156 -4.65 -0.81 -12.56
C ASP A 156 -4.87 -1.16 -11.09
N THR A 157 -5.47 -0.23 -10.35
CA THR A 157 -5.88 -0.38 -8.94
C THR A 157 -7.35 -0.01 -8.74
N SER A 158 -8.09 0.15 -9.84
CA SER A 158 -9.44 0.66 -9.88
C SER A 158 -10.48 -0.41 -9.61
N THR A 159 -11.71 0.05 -9.36
CA THR A 159 -12.88 -0.83 -9.22
C THR A 159 -13.56 -1.10 -10.56
N ASN A 160 -13.50 -0.13 -11.48
CA ASN A 160 -14.20 -0.18 -12.77
C ASN A 160 -13.31 -0.60 -13.95
N GLY A 161 -12.03 -0.89 -13.68
CA GLY A 161 -11.05 -1.29 -14.67
C GLY A 161 -10.38 -0.12 -15.39
N VAL A 162 -9.20 -0.40 -15.92
CA VAL A 162 -8.46 0.47 -16.85
C VAL A 162 -8.31 -0.24 -18.18
N TYR A 163 -8.52 0.48 -19.27
CA TYR A 163 -8.39 -0.06 -20.63
C TYR A 163 -7.25 0.65 -21.35
N LEU A 164 -6.36 -0.11 -21.99
CA LEU A 164 -5.26 0.39 -22.81
C LEU A 164 -5.47 -0.06 -24.25
N ASN A 165 -5.60 0.90 -25.17
CA ASN A 165 -5.93 0.66 -26.58
C ASN A 165 -7.15 -0.26 -26.77
N GLY A 166 -8.17 -0.09 -25.92
CA GLY A 166 -9.39 -0.90 -25.89
C GLY A 166 -9.30 -2.24 -25.16
N ASN A 167 -8.10 -2.63 -24.67
CA ASN A 167 -7.91 -3.87 -23.93
C ASN A 167 -7.98 -3.64 -22.43
N LEU A 168 -8.82 -4.40 -21.72
CA LEU A 168 -8.90 -4.35 -20.27
C LEU A 168 -7.60 -4.85 -19.64
N LEU A 169 -7.01 -4.04 -18.78
CA LEU A 169 -5.81 -4.40 -18.03
C LEU A 169 -6.17 -5.33 -16.86
N SER A 170 -5.26 -6.25 -16.53
CA SER A 170 -5.39 -7.06 -15.32
C SER A 170 -5.01 -6.22 -14.10
N SER A 171 -5.90 -6.17 -13.11
CA SER A 171 -5.65 -5.43 -11.87
C SER A 171 -4.37 -5.90 -11.18
N GLY A 172 -3.53 -4.95 -10.73
CA GLY A 172 -2.25 -5.22 -10.08
C GLY A 172 -1.10 -5.59 -11.02
N VAL A 173 -1.35 -5.81 -12.31
CA VAL A 173 -0.31 -6.10 -13.32
C VAL A 173 0.18 -4.80 -13.96
N SER A 174 1.49 -4.69 -14.16
CA SER A 174 2.11 -3.55 -14.83
C SER A 174 2.14 -3.73 -16.34
N TYR A 175 1.65 -2.73 -17.07
CA TYR A 175 1.68 -2.68 -18.52
C TYR A 175 2.50 -1.49 -18.99
N ARG A 176 3.23 -1.67 -20.09
CA ARG A 176 4.03 -0.60 -20.70
C ARG A 176 3.12 0.41 -21.39
N LEU A 177 3.42 1.69 -21.21
CA LEU A 177 2.83 2.79 -21.95
C LEU A 177 3.75 3.27 -23.06
N LEU A 178 3.15 3.58 -24.19
CA LEU A 178 3.78 4.16 -25.36
C LEU A 178 3.18 5.54 -25.67
N ASN A 179 3.97 6.36 -26.37
CA ASN A 179 3.47 7.62 -26.91
C ASN A 179 2.37 7.33 -27.95
N GLY A 180 1.22 7.99 -27.81
CA GLY A 180 0.05 7.82 -28.67
C GLY A 180 -0.97 6.78 -28.17
N ASP A 181 -0.68 6.06 -27.08
CA ASP A 181 -1.63 5.07 -26.53
C ASP A 181 -2.94 5.72 -26.08
N ILE A 182 -4.04 5.00 -26.28
CA ILE A 182 -5.36 5.41 -25.79
C ILE A 182 -5.62 4.74 -24.45
N LEU A 183 -5.72 5.55 -23.40
CA LEU A 183 -5.98 5.12 -22.04
C LEU A 183 -7.40 5.50 -21.63
N GLN A 184 -8.22 4.51 -21.33
CA GLN A 184 -9.57 4.71 -20.79
C GLN A 184 -9.62 4.30 -19.32
N LEU A 185 -10.25 5.15 -18.51
CA LEU A 185 -10.44 4.92 -17.09
C LEU A 185 -11.92 4.64 -16.79
N GLY A 186 -12.21 3.50 -16.18
CA GLY A 186 -13.58 3.06 -15.92
C GLY A 186 -14.32 2.57 -17.16
N GLN A 187 -15.64 2.52 -17.04
CA GLN A 187 -16.51 1.85 -18.02
C GLN A 187 -17.05 2.81 -19.09
N ASP A 188 -17.64 2.22 -20.13
CA ASP A 188 -18.44 2.91 -21.17
C ASP A 188 -17.71 3.99 -22.00
N ASN A 189 -16.37 3.98 -22.05
CA ASN A 189 -15.58 5.00 -22.76
C ASN A 189 -15.88 6.44 -22.31
N LEU A 190 -16.35 6.63 -21.06
CA LEU A 190 -16.74 7.95 -20.56
C LEU A 190 -15.54 8.84 -20.26
N VAL A 191 -14.42 8.24 -19.85
CA VAL A 191 -13.19 8.94 -19.50
C VAL A 191 -12.05 8.34 -20.31
N VAL A 192 -11.63 9.05 -21.35
CA VAL A 192 -10.61 8.61 -22.32
C VAL A 192 -9.51 9.66 -22.41
N PHE A 193 -8.28 9.19 -22.42
CA PHE A 193 -7.07 9.98 -22.53
C PHE A 193 -6.19 9.48 -23.67
N THR A 194 -5.52 10.40 -24.35
CA THR A 194 -4.38 10.09 -25.22
C THR A 194 -3.09 10.29 -24.42
N VAL A 195 -2.24 9.28 -24.42
CA VAL A 195 -0.94 9.30 -23.76
C VAL A 195 0.08 9.99 -24.67
N ALA A 196 0.81 10.96 -24.14
CA ALA A 196 1.94 11.60 -24.81
C ALA A 196 3.15 11.60 -23.86
N ILE A 197 4.22 10.94 -24.29
CA ILE A 197 5.51 10.88 -23.58
C ILE A 197 6.49 11.78 -24.33
N MET A 198 7.08 12.76 -23.64
CA MET A 198 7.91 13.83 -24.22
C MET A 198 9.19 14.09 -23.44
#